data_AF-A0A0F9AWV9-F1
#
_entry.id   AF-A0A0F9AWV9-F1
#
_cell.length_a   1.000
_cell.length_b   1.000
_cell.length_c   1.000
_cell.angle_alpha   90.00
_cell.angle_beta   90.00
_cell.angle_gamma   90.00
#
_symmetry.space_group_name_H-M   'P 1'
#
loop_
_entity.id
_entity.type
_entity.pdbx_description
1 polymer ?
#
loop_
_entity_poly.entity_id
_entity_poly.type
_entity_poly.pdbx_seq_one_letter_code
_entity_poly.pdbx_strand_id
1 'polypeptide(L)'
;MSYFRKLNNAALWDNIHKLRKSIKLEPNFKERVCWNCKKELNIYDFLSDNIELSHVFILSLWQNRILEFHCCECFKNLKSHELKSIERDLKIRHCSYCKSPIDLYKFTKYNNYLKIYELKEVW
;
A
#
# COMPACT_ATOMS: atom_id res chain seq x y z
N MET A 1 -7.13 6.45 7.91
CA MET A 1 -7.94 5.67 6.94
C MET A 1 -6.98 4.91 6.04
N SER A 2 -6.89 3.59 6.19
CA SER A 2 -6.09 2.71 5.34
C SER A 2 -6.77 2.55 3.99
N TYR A 3 -6.02 2.85 2.92
CA TYR A 3 -6.45 2.73 1.54
C TYR A 3 -6.49 1.24 1.15
N PHE A 4 -7.48 0.51 1.64
CA PHE A 4 -7.73 -0.85 1.17
C PHE A 4 -8.25 -0.76 -0.27
N ARG A 5 -7.35 -0.95 -1.25
CA ARG A 5 -7.77 -1.43 -2.57
C ARG A 5 -8.72 -2.61 -2.30
N LYS A 6 -9.91 -2.60 -2.90
CA LYS A 6 -10.79 -3.77 -2.92
C LYS A 6 -10.04 -4.87 -3.66
N LEU A 7 -9.24 -5.64 -2.91
CA LEU A 7 -8.45 -6.73 -3.43
C LEU A 7 -9.43 -7.80 -3.90
N ASN A 8 -9.15 -8.37 -5.08
CA ASN A 8 -9.82 -9.57 -5.51
C ASN A 8 -9.31 -10.70 -4.60
N ASN A 9 -10.03 -10.93 -3.50
CA ASN A 9 -9.61 -11.80 -2.40
C ASN A 9 -9.09 -13.17 -2.88
N ALA A 10 -9.67 -13.72 -3.95
CA ALA A 10 -9.28 -15.03 -4.48
C ALA A 10 -7.81 -15.11 -4.92
N ALA A 11 -7.31 -14.10 -5.64
CA ALA A 11 -5.92 -14.10 -6.13
C ALA A 11 -4.91 -13.95 -5.00
N LEU A 12 -5.23 -13.12 -3.99
CA LEU A 12 -4.41 -12.99 -2.79
C LEU A 12 -4.34 -14.31 -2.03
N TRP A 13 -5.49 -14.98 -1.82
CA TRP A 13 -5.55 -16.26 -1.13
C TRP A 13 -4.73 -17.34 -1.84
N ASP A 14 -4.80 -17.43 -3.17
CA ASP A 14 -3.98 -18.36 -3.94
C ASP A 14 -2.48 -18.10 -3.75
N ASN A 15 -2.04 -16.84 -3.82
CA ASN A 15 -0.64 -16.46 -3.56
C ASN A 15 -0.21 -16.77 -2.13
N ILE A 16 -1.07 -16.54 -1.13
CA ILE A 16 -0.81 -16.92 0.27
C ILE A 16 -0.62 -18.44 0.39
N HIS A 17 -1.47 -19.24 -0.26
CA HIS A 17 -1.34 -20.70 -0.22
C HIS A 17 -0.05 -21.18 -0.87
N LYS A 18 0.33 -20.63 -2.02
CA LYS A 18 1.59 -20.94 -2.71
C LYS A 18 2.80 -20.51 -1.88
N LEU A 19 2.75 -19.33 -1.26
CA LEU A 19 3.80 -18.84 -0.38
C LEU A 19 3.96 -19.76 0.85
N ARG A 20 2.86 -20.16 1.50
CA ARG A 20 2.89 -21.11 2.62
C ARG A 20 3.57 -22.42 2.26
N LYS A 21 3.28 -22.97 1.07
CA LYS A 21 3.95 -24.19 0.59
C LYS A 21 5.44 -23.95 0.38
N SER A 22 5.82 -22.82 -0.20
CA SER A 22 7.23 -22.47 -0.45
C SER A 22 8.02 -22.28 0.84
N ILE A 23 7.43 -21.62 1.85
CA ILE A 23 8.04 -21.44 3.18
C ILE A 23 8.30 -22.79 3.86
N LYS A 24 7.36 -23.73 3.78
CA LYS A 24 7.54 -25.08 4.36
C LYS A 24 8.69 -25.87 3.74
N LEU A 25 9.04 -25.57 2.49
CA LEU A 25 10.16 -26.19 1.79
C LEU A 25 11.48 -25.46 2.04
N GLU A 26 11.46 -24.28 2.68
CA GLU A 26 12.64 -23.49 2.99
C GLU A 26 13.14 -23.83 4.41
N PRO A 27 14.19 -24.65 4.56
CA PRO A 27 14.64 -25.14 5.86
C PRO A 27 15.16 -24.04 6.78
N ASN A 28 15.64 -22.93 6.21
CA ASN A 28 16.21 -21.80 6.95
C ASN A 28 15.37 -20.54 6.78
N PHE A 29 14.04 -20.67 6.88
CA PHE A 29 13.16 -19.52 6.75
C PHE A 29 13.48 -18.45 7.79
N LYS A 30 13.98 -17.31 7.34
CA LYS A 30 14.28 -16.17 8.21
C LYS A 30 13.02 -15.53 8.78
N GLU A 31 12.97 -15.46 10.09
CA GLU A 31 12.12 -14.49 10.79
C GLU A 31 12.74 -13.09 10.67
N ARG A 32 11.88 -12.08 10.54
CA ARG A 32 12.33 -10.69 10.37
C ARG A 32 11.65 -9.77 11.36
N VAL A 33 12.41 -8.76 11.73
CA VAL A 33 11.94 -7.64 12.53
C VAL A 33 12.10 -6.35 11.76
N CYS A 34 11.30 -5.34 12.11
CA CYS A 34 11.44 -3.99 11.62
C CYS A 34 12.84 -3.48 11.99
N TRP A 35 13.56 -2.98 11.01
CA TRP A 35 14.91 -2.45 11.21
C TRP A 35 14.94 -1.34 12.27
N ASN A 36 13.93 -0.46 12.26
CA ASN A 36 13.85 0.68 13.17
C ASN A 36 13.30 0.31 14.56
N CYS A 37 12.08 -0.22 14.66
CA CYS A 37 11.41 -0.42 15.95
C CYS A 37 11.50 -1.85 16.51
N LYS A 38 12.20 -2.76 15.82
CA LYS A 38 12.38 -4.18 16.19
C LYS A 38 11.10 -5.00 16.35
N LYS A 39 9.94 -4.46 15.97
CA LYS A 39 8.67 -5.21 15.89
C LYS A 39 8.79 -6.36 14.89
N GLU A 40 8.31 -7.54 15.25
CA GLU A 40 8.20 -8.68 14.34
C GLU A 40 7.40 -8.33 13.09
N LEU A 41 7.87 -8.85 11.95
CA LEU A 41 7.25 -8.64 10.66
C LEU A 41 6.68 -9.95 10.13
N ASN A 42 5.52 -9.84 9.50
CA ASN A 42 4.85 -10.96 8.87
C ASN A 42 5.01 -10.88 7.35
N ILE A 43 5.56 -11.92 6.74
CA ILE A 43 5.72 -12.00 5.28
C ILE A 43 4.39 -11.94 4.53
N TYR A 44 3.28 -12.35 5.14
CA TYR A 44 1.96 -12.26 4.51
C TYR A 44 1.47 -10.81 4.41
N ASP A 45 1.83 -9.95 5.37
CA ASP A 45 1.54 -8.52 5.29
C ASP A 45 2.35 -7.90 4.15
N PHE A 46 3.62 -8.30 4.03
CA PHE A 46 4.49 -7.87 2.92
C PHE A 46 3.96 -8.32 1.55
N LEU A 47 3.47 -9.56 1.43
CA LEU A 47 2.79 -10.04 0.22
C LEU A 47 1.53 -9.23 -0.08
N SER A 48 0.72 -8.93 0.93
CA SER A 48 -0.53 -8.17 0.76
C SER A 48 -0.27 -6.75 0.25
N ASP A 49 0.81 -6.12 0.70
CA ASP A 49 1.22 -4.79 0.26
C ASP A 49 1.84 -4.80 -1.16
N ASN A 50 2.27 -5.96 -1.67
CA ASN A 50 2.97 -6.13 -2.95
C ASN A 50 2.33 -7.26 -3.79
N ILE A 51 1.00 -7.25 -3.91
CA ILE A 51 0.23 -8.36 -4.52
C ILE A 51 0.59 -8.65 -5.98
N GLU A 52 1.11 -7.67 -6.70
CA GLU A 52 1.59 -7.80 -8.08
C GLU A 52 2.84 -8.70 -8.20
N LEU A 53 3.56 -8.93 -7.10
CA LEU A 53 4.73 -9.78 -7.07
C LEU A 53 4.34 -11.25 -6.88
N SER A 54 5.09 -12.14 -7.53
CA SER A 54 4.88 -13.58 -7.34
C SER A 54 5.34 -14.03 -5.96
N HIS A 55 4.72 -15.08 -5.42
CA HIS A 55 5.12 -15.67 -4.13
C HIS A 55 6.60 -16.08 -4.09
N VAL A 56 7.17 -16.57 -5.20
CA VAL A 56 8.59 -16.94 -5.29
C VAL A 56 9.48 -15.70 -5.12
N PHE A 57 9.11 -14.59 -5.77
CA PHE A 57 9.87 -13.35 -5.68
C PHE A 57 9.74 -12.70 -4.28
N ILE A 58 8.55 -12.75 -3.68
CA ILE A 58 8.35 -12.33 -2.29
C ILE A 58 9.25 -13.11 -1.34
N LEU A 59 9.31 -14.43 -1.49
CA LEU A 59 10.18 -15.27 -0.67
C LEU A 59 11.66 -14.95 -0.90
N SER A 60 12.09 -14.71 -2.15
CA SER A 60 13.50 -14.38 -2.43
C SER A 60 13.92 -13.03 -1.84
N LEU A 61 13.06 -12.02 -1.92
CA LEU A 61 13.27 -10.74 -1.24
C LEU A 61 13.32 -10.92 0.27
N TRP A 62 12.39 -11.70 0.83
CA TRP A 62 12.35 -11.98 2.25
C TRP A 62 13.59 -12.75 2.73
N GLN A 63 14.17 -13.64 1.94
CA GLN A 63 15.40 -14.34 2.33
C GLN A 63 16.69 -13.55 2.06
N ASN A 64 16.62 -12.43 1.32
CA ASN A 64 17.78 -11.63 0.93
C ASN A 64 18.54 -11.06 2.14
N ARG A 65 19.86 -11.29 2.22
CA ARG A 65 20.67 -10.90 3.38
C ARG A 65 20.86 -9.39 3.56
N ILE A 66 20.74 -8.63 2.49
CA ILE A 66 21.07 -7.19 2.44
C ILE A 66 19.80 -6.35 2.68
N LEU A 67 18.62 -6.90 2.38
CA LEU A 67 17.38 -6.16 2.52
C LEU A 67 16.96 -5.99 3.98
N GLU A 68 16.73 -4.73 4.35
CA GLU A 68 16.14 -4.31 5.61
C GLU A 68 14.67 -3.95 5.40
N PHE A 69 13.82 -4.40 6.32
CA PHE A 69 12.37 -4.21 6.23
C PHE A 69 11.90 -3.26 7.33
N HIS A 70 10.92 -2.42 7.00
CA HIS A 70 10.29 -1.52 7.94
C HIS A 70 8.83 -1.93 8.13
N CYS A 71 8.32 -1.84 9.37
CA CYS A 71 6.89 -1.95 9.60
C CYS A 71 6.16 -0.76 8.95
N CYS A 72 4.87 -0.90 8.68
CA CYS A 72 4.08 0.11 7.97
C CYS A 72 4.17 1.51 8.62
N GLU A 73 4.25 1.59 9.95
CA GLU A 73 4.38 2.86 10.67
C GLU A 73 5.75 3.51 10.46
N CYS A 74 6.84 2.75 10.63
CA CYS A 74 8.19 3.25 10.40
C CYS A 74 8.37 3.66 8.94
N PHE A 75 7.81 2.90 7.99
CA PHE A 75 7.83 3.24 6.58
C PHE A 75 7.09 4.55 6.28
N LYS A 76 5.92 4.77 6.88
CA LYS A 76 5.18 6.05 6.75
C LYS A 76 5.97 7.22 7.31
N ASN A 77 6.67 7.03 8.42
CA ASN A 77 7.50 8.09 9.00
C ASN A 77 8.67 8.44 8.09
N LEU A 78 9.36 7.45 7.54
CA LEU A 78 10.44 7.63 6.55
C LEU A 78 9.97 8.39 5.31
N LYS A 79 8.77 8.06 4.82
CA LYS A 79 8.19 8.69 3.62
C LYS A 79 7.25 9.86 3.93
N SER A 80 7.25 10.38 5.15
CA SER A 80 6.28 11.39 5.58
C SER A 80 6.31 12.65 4.72
N HIS A 81 7.49 13.03 4.20
CA HIS A 81 7.65 14.16 3.29
C HIS A 81 7.01 13.92 1.92
N GLU A 82 7.22 12.74 1.32
CA GLU A 82 6.59 12.32 0.06
C GLU A 82 5.07 12.22 0.21
N LEU A 83 4.61 11.60 1.31
CA LEU A 83 3.18 11.46 1.62
C LEU A 83 2.51 12.82 1.83
N LYS A 84 3.17 13.77 2.49
CA LYS A 84 2.68 15.16 2.62
C LYS A 84 2.62 15.90 1.28
N SER A 85 3.50 15.58 0.32
CA SER A 85 3.42 16.15 -1.03
C SER A 85 2.19 15.60 -1.76
N ILE A 86 2.05 14.27 -1.78
CA ILE A 86 0.91 13.58 -2.40
C ILE A 86 -0.41 14.03 -1.77
N GLU A 87 -0.49 14.15 -0.45
CA GLU A 87 -1.70 14.67 0.23
C GLU A 87 -2.02 16.11 -0.17
N ARG A 88 -1.02 16.97 -0.37
CA ARG A 88 -1.25 18.34 -0.85
C ARG A 88 -1.80 18.32 -2.28
N ASP A 89 -1.19 17.52 -3.15
CA ASP A 89 -1.61 17.36 -4.55
C ASP A 89 -3.02 16.74 -4.67
N LEU A 90 -3.42 15.91 -3.69
CA LEU A 90 -4.74 15.28 -3.62
C LEU A 90 -5.79 16.12 -2.89
N LYS A 91 -5.41 17.10 -2.05
CA LYS A 91 -6.37 17.93 -1.32
C LYS A 91 -6.94 19.08 -2.15
N ILE A 92 -6.15 19.63 -3.07
CA ILE A 92 -6.50 20.85 -3.79
C ILE A 92 -6.42 20.57 -5.30
N ARG A 93 -7.57 20.49 -5.94
CA ARG A 93 -7.70 20.57 -7.41
C ARG A 93 -8.16 21.96 -7.79
N HIS A 94 -8.03 22.36 -9.04
CA HIS A 94 -8.64 23.61 -9.52
C HIS A 94 -9.79 23.27 -10.45
N CYS A 95 -10.89 24.01 -10.38
CA CYS A 95 -11.99 23.86 -11.34
C CYS A 95 -11.50 24.14 -12.76
N SER A 96 -11.80 23.28 -13.72
CA SER A 96 -11.42 23.50 -15.13
C SER A 96 -11.97 24.80 -15.70
N TYR A 97 -13.18 25.19 -15.28
CA TYR A 97 -13.89 26.37 -15.74
C TYR A 97 -13.43 27.67 -15.07
N CYS A 98 -13.52 27.76 -13.74
CA CYS A 98 -13.25 29.03 -13.01
C CYS A 98 -11.88 29.10 -12.35
N LYS A 99 -11.06 28.04 -12.44
CA LYS A 99 -9.71 27.92 -11.86
C LYS A 99 -9.65 28.13 -10.35
N SER A 100 -10.78 28.18 -9.65
CA SER A 100 -10.80 28.27 -8.19
C SER A 100 -10.38 26.93 -7.56
N PRO A 101 -9.73 26.95 -6.38
CA PRO A 101 -9.34 25.74 -5.69
C PRO A 101 -10.57 24.99 -5.16
N ILE A 102 -10.67 23.72 -5.52
CA ILE A 102 -11.64 22.74 -5.05
C ILE A 102 -10.98 21.90 -3.97
N ASP A 103 -11.50 22.00 -2.75
CA ASP A 103 -11.27 21.02 -1.69
C ASP A 103 -12.02 19.74 -2.05
N LEU A 104 -11.29 18.72 -2.48
CA LEU A 104 -11.86 17.46 -2.96
C LEU A 104 -12.68 16.72 -1.89
N TYR A 105 -12.31 16.86 -0.61
CA TYR A 105 -13.03 16.21 0.48
C TYR A 105 -14.39 16.88 0.72
N LYS A 106 -14.42 18.21 0.75
CA LYS A 106 -15.70 18.95 0.84
C LYS A 106 -16.56 18.68 -0.39
N PHE A 107 -15.98 18.76 -1.58
CA PHE A 107 -16.71 18.57 -2.83
C PHE A 107 -17.37 17.19 -2.92
N THR A 108 -16.61 16.12 -2.64
CA THR A 108 -17.16 14.74 -2.64
C THR A 108 -18.22 14.55 -1.58
N LYS A 109 -18.05 15.13 -0.38
CA LYS A 109 -19.04 15.06 0.71
C LYS A 109 -20.35 15.78 0.35
N TYR A 110 -20.29 16.97 -0.28
CA TYR A 110 -21.48 17.70 -0.72
C TYR A 110 -22.21 17.01 -1.87
N ASN A 111 -21.49 16.23 -2.68
CA ASN A 111 -22.05 15.54 -3.83
C ASN A 111 -22.15 14.01 -3.61
N ASN A 112 -22.64 13.57 -2.44
CA ASN A 112 -22.98 12.16 -2.17
C ASN A 112 -21.86 11.13 -2.47
N TYR A 113 -20.60 11.48 -2.22
CA TYR A 113 -19.45 10.61 -2.49
C TYR A 113 -19.34 10.16 -3.95
N LEU A 114 -19.62 11.06 -4.92
CA LEU A 114 -19.28 10.85 -6.32
C LEU A 114 -17.86 10.27 -6.43
N LYS A 115 -17.73 9.16 -7.15
CA LYS A 115 -16.46 8.47 -7.31
C LYS A 115 -15.54 9.33 -8.18
N ILE A 116 -14.24 9.24 -7.96
CA ILE A 116 -13.20 10.04 -8.65
C ILE A 116 -13.35 10.03 -10.19
N TYR A 117 -13.91 8.98 -10.81
CA TYR A 117 -14.15 8.95 -12.26
C TYR A 117 -15.37 9.76 -12.71
N GLU A 118 -16.38 9.94 -11.84
CA GLU A 118 -17.61 10.71 -12.10
C GLU A 118 -17.34 12.22 -12.02
N LEU A 119 -16.21 12.58 -11.41
CA LEU A 119 -15.75 13.96 -11.26
C LEU A 119 -14.88 14.45 -12.42
N LYS A 120 -14.56 13.56 -13.38
CA LYS A 120 -13.71 13.90 -14.53
C LYS A 120 -14.30 14.97 -15.45
N GLU A 121 -15.61 15.17 -15.45
CA GLU A 121 -16.27 16.19 -16.28
C GLU A 121 -16.39 17.56 -15.60
N VAL A 122 -16.10 17.64 -14.28
CA VAL A 122 -16.17 18.89 -13.49
C VAL A 122 -14.76 19.46 -13.23
N TRP A 123 -13.72 18.66 -13.49
CA TRP A 123 -12.31 18.94 -13.25
C TRP A 123 -11.57 19.43 -14.49
#